data_AF-A0A6H3F4P1-F1
#
_entry.id   AF-A0A6H3F4P1-F1
#
_cell.length_a   1.000
_cell.length_b   1.000
_cell.length_c   1.000
_cell.angle_alpha   90.00
_cell.angle_beta   90.00
_cell.angle_gamma   90.00
#
_symmetry.space_group_name_H-M   'P 1'
#
loop_
_entity.id
_entity.type
_entity.pdbx_description
1 polymer ?
#
loop_
_entity_poly.entity_id
_entity_poly.type
_entity_poly.pdbx_seq_one_letter_code
_entity_poly.pdbx_strand_id
1 'polypeptide(L)'
;MQTIVRSGLVMQQQRDHDLLVDAQNRYTNAMTAFSTEAETSRTGEKARGFTRDFTGRSGETRDETAAWLRENGGSGNALRAFTGWAEGRAVQGLAGASRFEHGQMLAHGKDMFEQRIQGITDGLERDPAAFGDAAGQLEEAFTMGVGQGLFRPEEAKARLHDAREKLSLTAFDNMYAMDRGRAMGSMEALGLTPAQQAKAKKRYQADVRSDAAQARAAANERKAELLSTIEDDDYTAKMTGDVSSLMKTASELRRLGDAKRAEILERRASVYENNQVAIRESNAQTLPDLAESINGLHTELRTLQTQGAEADARKMRQLDAEISTRTDIYQHRAALFLKNPMGQALQGEAPQQITEANVTRLMAKQEAMGAGVPGFVPRPMTAENAADVNARWTQSTDAAAKAGMLETLRAQYGRHLPAVLEQAKLPSALLAVAPVLDALAPAQISRMVLAAEAKDKDLPSPSKDQKDQLANSPVLRVLRHTGDVMYRSGAQMAFATKTARAWEHYAAAGGDPSGLDDAFWTLEGPGYAIAAPRKIVTKDQESALEAGLDAVVRDHLSAINTGKTPQARTKALREQSLWRNGTWVYDADGYFLFVDAATGQGVERLHRDEIVRRAGDPRAYNLMESD
;
A
#
# COMPACT_ATOMS: atom_id res chain seq x y z
N MET A 1 95.44 -97.00 15.20
CA MET A 1 95.01 -96.17 14.05
C MET A 1 93.52 -96.29 13.73
N GLN A 2 92.90 -97.49 13.76
CA GLN A 2 91.46 -97.64 13.42
C GLN A 2 90.47 -96.94 14.40
N THR A 3 90.83 -96.74 15.68
CA THR A 3 89.97 -96.04 16.66
C THR A 3 89.96 -94.51 16.50
N ILE A 4 91.10 -93.92 16.08
CA ILE A 4 91.25 -92.46 15.91
C ILE A 4 90.51 -91.97 14.66
N VAL A 5 90.50 -92.78 13.59
CA VAL A 5 89.76 -92.48 12.35
C VAL A 5 88.24 -92.52 12.57
N ARG A 6 87.73 -93.41 13.44
CA ARG A 6 86.32 -93.44 13.83
C ARG A 6 85.89 -92.21 14.64
N SER A 7 86.70 -91.74 15.60
CA SER A 7 86.38 -90.52 16.36
C SER A 7 86.41 -89.24 15.51
N GLY A 8 87.33 -89.12 14.55
CA GLY A 8 87.36 -87.98 13.63
C GLY A 8 86.16 -87.92 12.68
N LEU A 9 85.67 -89.08 12.23
CA LEU A 9 84.48 -89.18 11.39
C LEU A 9 83.20 -88.79 12.15
N VAL A 10 83.06 -89.24 13.40
CA VAL A 10 81.90 -88.89 14.26
C VAL A 10 81.90 -87.41 14.62
N MET A 11 83.07 -86.81 14.91
CA MET A 11 83.16 -85.37 15.16
C MET A 11 82.83 -84.53 13.92
N GLN A 12 83.25 -84.95 12.73
CA GLN A 12 82.89 -84.26 11.48
C GLN A 12 81.39 -84.39 11.16
N GLN A 13 80.78 -85.54 11.44
CA GLN A 13 79.34 -85.74 11.26
C GLN A 13 78.51 -84.84 12.19
N GLN A 14 78.92 -84.72 13.46
CA GLN A 14 78.26 -83.82 14.40
C GLN A 14 78.40 -82.35 13.96
N ARG A 15 79.60 -81.95 13.55
CA ARG A 15 79.86 -80.60 13.04
C ARG A 15 79.06 -80.28 11.76
N ASP A 16 79.00 -81.23 10.82
CA ASP A 16 78.20 -81.09 9.60
C ASP A 16 76.70 -80.99 9.92
N HIS A 17 76.22 -81.70 10.94
CA HIS A 17 74.84 -81.60 11.41
C HIS A 17 74.53 -80.21 11.97
N ASP A 18 75.36 -79.72 12.90
CA ASP A 18 75.17 -78.41 13.53
C ASP A 18 75.22 -77.28 12.49
N LEU A 19 76.19 -77.33 11.58
CA LEU A 19 76.32 -76.36 10.48
C LEU A 19 75.16 -76.43 9.47
N LEU A 20 74.61 -77.62 9.22
CA LEU A 20 73.45 -77.79 8.36
C LEU A 20 72.19 -77.20 8.99
N VAL A 21 71.99 -77.38 10.30
CA VAL A 21 70.88 -76.75 11.05
C VAL A 21 71.01 -75.21 11.00
N ASP A 22 72.22 -74.67 11.21
CA ASP A 22 72.45 -73.23 11.13
C ASP A 22 72.23 -72.68 9.71
N ALA A 23 72.65 -73.41 8.68
CA ALA A 23 72.39 -73.05 7.28
C ALA A 23 70.87 -73.05 7.00
N GLN A 24 70.14 -74.06 7.47
CA GLN A 24 68.68 -74.12 7.34
C GLN A 24 67.99 -72.94 8.04
N ASN A 25 68.45 -72.58 9.24
CA ASN A 25 67.94 -71.44 10.00
C ASN A 25 68.21 -70.12 9.29
N ARG A 26 69.44 -69.91 8.77
CA ARG A 26 69.81 -68.71 8.00
C ARG A 26 68.92 -68.52 6.78
N TYR A 27 68.76 -69.58 5.98
CA TYR A 27 67.89 -69.55 4.81
C TYR A 27 66.42 -69.27 5.18
N THR A 28 65.91 -69.97 6.19
CA THR A 28 64.50 -69.81 6.64
C THR A 28 64.25 -68.39 7.14
N ASN A 29 65.13 -67.85 7.97
CA ASN A 29 64.98 -66.50 8.53
C ASN A 29 65.03 -65.43 7.44
N ALA A 30 65.97 -65.52 6.51
CA ALA A 30 66.08 -64.58 5.39
C ALA A 30 64.85 -64.62 4.47
N MET A 31 64.36 -65.81 4.12
CA MET A 31 63.18 -65.95 3.26
C MET A 31 61.88 -65.55 3.97
N THR A 32 61.79 -65.75 5.28
CA THR A 32 60.63 -65.34 6.09
C THR A 32 60.59 -63.81 6.22
N ALA A 33 61.73 -63.17 6.48
CA ALA A 33 61.84 -61.72 6.55
C ALA A 33 61.45 -61.08 5.21
N PHE A 34 61.98 -61.60 4.10
CA PHE A 34 61.64 -61.13 2.76
C PHE A 34 60.15 -61.27 2.44
N SER A 35 59.55 -62.43 2.75
CA SER A 35 58.13 -62.66 2.48
C SER A 35 57.24 -61.75 3.31
N THR A 36 57.56 -61.55 4.60
CA THR A 36 56.81 -60.66 5.50
C THR A 36 56.88 -59.20 5.07
N GLU A 37 58.07 -58.73 4.65
CA GLU A 37 58.25 -57.38 4.12
C GLU A 37 57.48 -57.19 2.81
N ALA A 38 57.52 -58.17 1.91
CA ALA A 38 56.77 -58.12 0.67
C ALA A 38 55.25 -58.12 0.90
N GLU A 39 54.74 -58.97 1.81
CA GLU A 39 53.31 -59.03 2.13
C GLU A 39 52.77 -57.72 2.73
N THR A 40 53.60 -56.98 3.46
CA THR A 40 53.24 -55.69 4.06
C THR A 40 53.38 -54.51 3.11
N SER A 41 54.40 -54.51 2.25
CA SER A 41 54.72 -53.37 1.37
C SER A 41 54.10 -53.46 -0.03
N ARG A 42 53.74 -54.66 -0.49
CA ARG A 42 53.28 -54.92 -1.86
C ARG A 42 51.80 -55.27 -1.90
N THR A 43 50.95 -54.25 -1.76
CA THR A 43 49.50 -54.37 -1.94
C THR A 43 49.05 -53.98 -3.35
N GLY A 44 47.96 -54.57 -3.82
CA GLY A 44 47.37 -54.29 -5.13
C GLY A 44 48.35 -54.52 -6.30
N GLU A 45 48.46 -53.55 -7.22
CA GLU A 45 49.36 -53.67 -8.40
C GLU A 45 50.83 -53.88 -8.01
N LYS A 46 51.26 -53.36 -6.85
CA LYS A 46 52.66 -53.49 -6.40
C LYS A 46 53.06 -54.94 -6.06
N ALA A 47 52.09 -55.85 -5.93
CA ALA A 47 52.33 -57.29 -5.77
C ALA A 47 52.80 -57.97 -7.05
N ARG A 48 52.60 -57.34 -8.23
CA ARG A 48 53.00 -57.90 -9.52
C ARG A 48 54.51 -58.16 -9.56
N GLY A 49 54.88 -59.37 -9.98
CA GLY A 49 56.27 -59.83 -10.05
C GLY A 49 56.79 -60.39 -8.73
N PHE A 50 55.99 -60.47 -7.67
CA PHE A 50 56.44 -61.03 -6.39
C PHE A 50 56.91 -62.48 -6.51
N THR A 51 56.23 -63.32 -7.30
CA THR A 51 56.64 -64.71 -7.53
C THR A 51 58.03 -64.80 -8.18
N ARG A 52 58.32 -63.90 -9.13
CA ARG A 52 59.63 -63.79 -9.80
C ARG A 52 60.71 -63.33 -8.81
N ASP A 53 60.41 -62.29 -8.05
CA ASP A 53 61.34 -61.74 -7.06
C ASP A 53 61.62 -62.74 -5.94
N PHE A 54 60.61 -63.51 -5.51
CA PHE A 54 60.75 -64.60 -4.55
C PHE A 54 61.70 -65.69 -5.07
N THR A 55 61.59 -66.03 -6.36
CA THR A 55 62.47 -67.02 -7.00
C THR A 55 63.91 -66.51 -7.05
N GLY A 56 64.11 -65.25 -7.47
CA GLY A 56 65.43 -64.61 -7.49
C GLY A 56 66.06 -64.57 -6.09
N ARG A 57 65.31 -64.08 -5.09
CA ARG A 57 65.78 -63.95 -3.71
C ARG A 57 66.08 -65.30 -3.05
N SER A 58 65.27 -66.31 -3.34
CA SER A 58 65.49 -67.68 -2.90
C SER A 58 66.80 -68.26 -3.44
N GLY A 59 67.10 -68.02 -4.73
CA GLY A 59 68.36 -68.42 -5.35
C GLY A 59 69.56 -67.73 -4.71
N GLU A 60 69.52 -66.41 -4.56
CA GLU A 60 70.58 -65.62 -3.90
C GLU A 60 70.83 -66.11 -2.47
N THR A 61 69.77 -66.23 -1.67
CA THR A 61 69.87 -66.64 -0.25
C THR A 61 70.43 -68.05 -0.12
N ARG A 62 70.04 -68.96 -1.03
CA ARG A 62 70.60 -70.31 -1.09
C ARG A 62 72.10 -70.26 -1.37
N ASP A 63 72.51 -69.48 -2.37
CA ASP A 63 73.90 -69.42 -2.80
C ASP A 63 74.80 -68.75 -1.74
N GLU A 64 74.32 -67.67 -1.11
CA GLU A 64 74.96 -67.01 0.04
C GLU A 64 75.13 -67.97 1.23
N THR A 65 74.06 -68.71 1.58
CA THR A 65 74.09 -69.66 2.70
C THR A 65 74.99 -70.86 2.39
N ALA A 66 75.01 -71.31 1.14
CA ALA A 66 75.89 -72.37 0.65
C ALA A 66 77.37 -71.96 0.65
N ALA A 67 77.68 -70.68 0.40
CA ALA A 67 79.02 -70.13 0.55
C ALA A 67 79.44 -70.07 2.03
N TRP A 68 78.55 -69.56 2.89
CA TRP A 68 78.77 -69.54 4.34
C TRP A 68 79.05 -70.95 4.90
N LEU A 69 78.26 -71.94 4.49
CA LEU A 69 78.43 -73.33 4.93
C LEU A 69 79.81 -73.90 4.53
N ARG A 70 80.31 -73.55 3.34
CA ARG A 70 81.65 -73.94 2.87
C ARG A 70 82.75 -73.27 3.70
N GLU A 71 82.64 -71.97 3.95
CA GLU A 71 83.63 -71.20 4.72
C GLU A 71 83.76 -71.67 6.18
N ASN A 72 82.67 -72.19 6.76
CA ASN A 72 82.64 -72.65 8.15
C ASN A 72 83.04 -74.13 8.32
N GLY A 73 83.53 -74.77 7.26
CA GLY A 73 84.09 -76.12 7.28
C GLY A 73 83.06 -77.24 7.08
N GLY A 74 81.92 -76.94 6.45
CA GLY A 74 80.93 -77.95 6.07
C GLY A 74 81.44 -78.86 4.95
N SER A 75 81.18 -80.16 5.06
CA SER A 75 81.59 -81.12 4.03
C SER A 75 80.79 -80.98 2.73
N GLY A 76 81.29 -81.58 1.64
CA GLY A 76 80.55 -81.67 0.38
C GLY A 76 79.22 -82.43 0.48
N ASN A 77 79.04 -83.28 1.50
CA ASN A 77 77.76 -83.94 1.78
C ASN A 77 76.77 -83.00 2.46
N ALA A 78 77.22 -82.20 3.44
CA ALA A 78 76.40 -81.19 4.09
C ALA A 78 75.92 -80.13 3.09
N LEU A 79 76.80 -79.71 2.16
CA LEU A 79 76.46 -78.76 1.09
C LEU A 79 75.35 -79.30 0.17
N ARG A 80 75.46 -80.56 -0.26
CA ARG A 80 74.43 -81.20 -1.10
C ARG A 80 73.10 -81.35 -0.37
N ALA A 81 73.15 -81.76 0.89
CA ALA A 81 71.95 -81.92 1.73
C ALA A 81 71.24 -80.57 1.96
N PHE A 82 71.99 -79.50 2.26
CA PHE A 82 71.44 -78.16 2.39
C PHE A 82 70.84 -77.66 1.07
N THR A 83 71.56 -77.81 -0.04
CA THR A 83 71.10 -77.33 -1.37
C THR A 83 69.80 -78.01 -1.78
N GLY A 84 69.70 -79.33 -1.66
CA GLY A 84 68.47 -80.07 -1.96
C GLY A 84 67.30 -79.73 -1.02
N TRP A 85 67.60 -79.49 0.26
CA TRP A 85 66.59 -79.02 1.22
C TRP A 85 66.08 -77.61 0.88
N ALA A 86 66.98 -76.69 0.55
CA ALA A 86 66.66 -75.29 0.22
C ALA A 86 65.82 -75.21 -1.07
N GLU A 87 66.13 -76.03 -2.07
CA GLU A 87 65.31 -76.18 -3.28
C GLU A 87 63.90 -76.68 -2.98
N GLY A 88 63.77 -77.70 -2.13
CA GLY A 88 62.46 -78.18 -1.67
C GLY A 88 61.65 -77.09 -0.95
N ARG A 89 62.31 -76.28 -0.11
CA ARG A 89 61.69 -75.13 0.57
C ARG A 89 61.32 -73.99 -0.38
N ALA A 90 62.15 -73.71 -1.38
CA ALA A 90 61.88 -72.70 -2.41
C ALA A 90 60.58 -73.02 -3.17
N VAL A 91 60.40 -74.28 -3.56
CA VAL A 91 59.18 -74.75 -4.25
C VAL A 91 57.93 -74.56 -3.36
N GLN A 92 58.02 -74.87 -2.07
CA GLN A 92 56.90 -74.65 -1.13
C GLN A 92 56.57 -73.16 -0.96
N GLY A 93 57.58 -72.31 -0.83
CA GLY A 93 57.40 -70.86 -0.69
C GLY A 93 56.84 -70.21 -1.95
N LEU A 94 57.20 -70.72 -3.13
CA LEU A 94 56.70 -70.22 -4.41
C LEU A 94 55.18 -70.34 -4.54
N ALA A 95 54.59 -71.43 -4.02
CA ALA A 95 53.15 -71.60 -3.99
C ALA A 95 52.45 -70.61 -3.03
N GLY A 96 53.14 -70.17 -1.97
CA GLY A 96 52.70 -69.08 -1.10
C GLY A 96 52.74 -67.74 -1.83
N ALA A 97 53.89 -67.42 -2.44
CA ALA A 97 54.11 -66.17 -3.18
C ALA A 97 53.12 -66.00 -4.35
N SER A 98 52.89 -67.08 -5.11
CA SER A 98 51.93 -67.08 -6.22
C SER A 98 50.49 -66.83 -5.75
N ARG A 99 50.07 -67.43 -4.62
CA ARG A 99 48.74 -67.18 -4.06
C ARG A 99 48.58 -65.76 -3.56
N PHE A 100 49.60 -65.21 -2.89
CA PHE A 100 49.59 -63.83 -2.44
C PHE A 100 49.50 -62.86 -3.62
N GLU A 101 50.39 -63.00 -4.61
CA GLU A 101 50.40 -62.16 -5.81
C GLU A 101 49.05 -62.24 -6.54
N HIS A 102 48.52 -63.44 -6.75
CA HIS A 102 47.23 -63.61 -7.40
C HIS A 102 46.08 -62.95 -6.62
N GLY A 103 46.04 -63.13 -5.30
CA GLY A 103 45.02 -62.51 -4.44
C GLY A 103 45.05 -60.97 -4.48
N GLN A 104 46.24 -60.37 -4.43
CA GLN A 104 46.41 -58.92 -4.53
C GLN A 104 46.03 -58.38 -5.92
N MET A 105 46.39 -59.12 -6.98
CA MET A 105 46.04 -58.74 -8.34
C MET A 105 44.52 -58.80 -8.59
N LEU A 106 43.82 -59.78 -8.01
CA LEU A 106 42.35 -59.85 -8.08
C LEU A 106 41.68 -58.69 -7.31
N ALA A 107 42.17 -58.37 -6.11
CA ALA A 107 41.64 -57.26 -5.32
C ALA A 107 41.80 -55.93 -6.07
N HIS A 108 42.98 -55.66 -6.60
CA HIS A 108 43.24 -54.46 -7.40
C HIS A 108 42.38 -54.41 -8.68
N GLY A 109 42.23 -55.52 -9.38
CA GLY A 109 41.37 -55.58 -10.56
C GLY A 109 39.91 -55.26 -10.23
N LYS A 110 39.41 -55.70 -9.06
CA LYS A 110 38.06 -55.37 -8.59
C LYS A 110 37.90 -53.89 -8.29
N ASP A 111 38.85 -53.26 -7.62
CA ASP A 111 38.81 -51.82 -7.33
C ASP A 111 38.82 -51.00 -8.63
N MET A 112 39.68 -51.36 -9.59
CA MET A 112 39.74 -50.70 -10.90
C MET A 112 38.44 -50.89 -11.69
N PHE A 113 37.82 -52.06 -11.59
CA PHE A 113 36.52 -52.34 -12.17
C PHE A 113 35.43 -51.43 -11.57
N GLU A 114 35.35 -51.34 -10.24
CA GLU A 114 34.35 -50.50 -9.56
C GLU A 114 34.54 -49.00 -9.90
N GLN A 115 35.78 -48.52 -9.94
CA GLN A 115 36.10 -47.15 -10.37
C GLN A 115 35.67 -46.89 -11.81
N ARG A 116 35.85 -47.85 -12.72
CA ARG A 116 35.41 -47.73 -14.11
C ARG A 116 33.88 -47.65 -14.20
N ILE A 117 33.15 -48.49 -13.47
CA ILE A 117 31.68 -48.45 -13.44
C ILE A 117 31.18 -47.11 -12.89
N GLN A 118 31.81 -46.59 -11.83
CA GLN A 118 31.47 -45.28 -11.28
C GLN A 118 31.71 -44.16 -12.31
N GLY A 119 32.88 -44.16 -12.97
CA GLY A 119 33.19 -43.16 -14.00
C GLY A 119 32.21 -43.15 -15.19
N ILE A 120 31.72 -44.33 -15.60
CA ILE A 120 30.66 -44.45 -16.62
C ILE A 120 29.37 -43.80 -16.14
N THR A 121 29.00 -44.03 -14.88
CA THR A 121 27.76 -43.48 -14.29
C THR A 121 27.86 -41.96 -14.13
N ASP A 122 28.97 -41.45 -13.60
CA ASP A 122 29.23 -40.01 -13.44
C ASP A 122 29.25 -39.27 -14.77
N GLY A 123 29.77 -39.92 -15.83
CA GLY A 123 29.75 -39.37 -17.19
C GLY A 123 28.32 -39.15 -17.70
N LEU A 124 27.42 -40.09 -17.40
CA LEU A 124 26.02 -40.02 -17.81
C LEU A 124 25.21 -38.98 -17.04
N GLU A 125 25.59 -38.68 -15.78
CA GLU A 125 24.99 -37.57 -15.04
C GLU A 125 25.26 -36.22 -15.70
N ARG A 126 26.41 -36.08 -16.36
CA ARG A 126 26.81 -34.85 -17.07
C ARG A 126 26.24 -34.79 -18.48
N ASP A 127 26.18 -35.91 -19.19
CA ASP A 127 25.59 -36.01 -20.52
C ASP A 127 24.67 -37.23 -20.64
N PRO A 128 23.37 -37.08 -20.31
CA PRO A 128 22.41 -38.16 -20.42
C PRO A 128 22.19 -38.68 -21.85
N ALA A 129 22.57 -37.89 -22.88
CA ALA A 129 22.42 -38.31 -24.28
C ALA A 129 23.45 -39.37 -24.68
N ALA A 130 24.55 -39.51 -23.93
CA ALA A 130 25.61 -40.49 -24.16
C ALA A 130 25.27 -41.91 -23.64
N PHE A 131 24.00 -42.21 -23.36
CA PHE A 131 23.56 -43.51 -22.82
C PHE A 131 24.04 -44.71 -23.65
N GLY A 132 23.97 -44.63 -24.98
CA GLY A 132 24.41 -45.71 -25.86
C GLY A 132 25.89 -46.05 -25.65
N ASP A 133 26.74 -45.03 -25.57
CA ASP A 133 28.17 -45.18 -25.34
C ASP A 133 28.45 -45.69 -23.93
N ALA A 134 27.76 -45.15 -22.92
CA ALA A 134 27.88 -45.58 -21.53
C ALA A 134 27.48 -47.06 -21.34
N ALA A 135 26.39 -47.50 -22.00
CA ALA A 135 25.96 -48.90 -21.98
C ALA A 135 26.99 -49.82 -22.65
N GLY A 136 27.58 -49.40 -23.78
CA GLY A 136 28.67 -50.14 -24.42
C GLY A 136 29.93 -50.24 -23.55
N GLN A 137 30.32 -49.14 -22.89
CA GLN A 137 31.45 -49.14 -21.95
C GLN A 137 31.21 -50.05 -20.74
N LEU A 138 29.96 -50.15 -20.30
CA LEU A 138 29.54 -51.05 -19.22
C LEU A 138 29.70 -52.52 -19.67
N GLU A 139 29.20 -52.89 -20.85
CA GLU A 139 29.37 -54.22 -21.44
C GLU A 139 30.85 -54.60 -21.60
N GLU A 140 31.67 -53.65 -22.07
CA GLU A 140 33.12 -53.82 -22.19
C GLU A 140 33.76 -54.07 -20.82
N ALA A 141 33.43 -53.24 -19.82
CA ALA A 141 33.95 -53.38 -18.46
C ALA A 141 33.67 -54.75 -17.86
N PHE A 142 32.44 -55.26 -17.99
CA PHE A 142 32.08 -56.60 -17.53
C PHE A 142 32.78 -57.71 -18.33
N THR A 143 32.98 -57.53 -19.63
CA THR A 143 33.75 -58.45 -20.49
C THR A 143 35.21 -58.54 -20.05
N MET A 144 35.85 -57.41 -19.77
CA MET A 144 37.21 -57.39 -19.21
C MET A 144 37.25 -58.00 -17.81
N GLY A 145 36.24 -57.76 -16.97
CA GLY A 145 36.17 -58.38 -15.65
C GLY A 145 36.15 -59.91 -15.71
N VAL A 146 35.46 -60.49 -16.70
CA VAL A 146 35.52 -61.94 -16.97
C VAL A 146 36.90 -62.35 -17.49
N GLY A 147 37.48 -61.61 -18.45
CA GLY A 147 38.80 -61.88 -19.01
C GLY A 147 39.95 -61.80 -17.99
N GLN A 148 39.78 -60.99 -16.94
CA GLN A 148 40.72 -60.84 -15.83
C GLN A 148 40.47 -61.84 -14.69
N GLY A 149 39.43 -62.67 -14.79
CA GLY A 149 39.07 -63.66 -13.77
C GLY A 149 38.39 -63.08 -12.53
N LEU A 150 37.92 -61.83 -12.56
CA LEU A 150 37.21 -61.19 -11.44
C LEU A 150 35.83 -61.81 -11.21
N PHE A 151 35.16 -62.25 -12.28
CA PHE A 151 33.81 -62.80 -12.23
C PHE A 151 33.69 -64.05 -13.08
N ARG A 152 32.77 -64.94 -12.69
CA ARG A 152 32.29 -66.01 -13.58
C ARG A 152 31.38 -65.41 -14.66
N PRO A 153 31.31 -65.99 -15.88
CA PRO A 153 30.47 -65.46 -16.96
C PRO A 153 29.00 -65.22 -16.57
N GLU A 154 28.39 -66.18 -15.86
CA GLU A 154 26.99 -66.06 -15.42
C GLU A 154 26.77 -64.95 -14.38
N GLU A 155 27.75 -64.76 -13.48
CA GLU A 155 27.70 -63.70 -12.48
C GLU A 155 27.85 -62.32 -13.13
N ALA A 156 28.80 -62.19 -14.07
CA ALA A 156 29.01 -60.96 -14.81
C ALA A 156 27.76 -60.55 -15.61
N LYS A 157 27.07 -61.52 -16.21
CA LYS A 157 25.83 -61.29 -16.96
C LYS A 157 24.70 -60.76 -16.07
N ALA A 158 24.49 -61.34 -14.89
CA ALA A 158 23.48 -60.86 -13.95
C ALA A 158 23.79 -59.44 -13.45
N ARG A 159 25.05 -59.20 -13.05
CA ARG A 159 25.48 -57.87 -12.58
C ARG A 159 25.41 -56.80 -13.68
N LEU A 160 25.74 -57.16 -14.92
CA LEU A 160 25.62 -56.28 -16.08
C LEU A 160 24.17 -55.86 -16.31
N HIS A 161 23.23 -56.80 -16.21
CA HIS A 161 21.80 -56.52 -16.33
C HIS A 161 21.35 -55.48 -15.30
N ASP A 162 21.65 -55.69 -14.02
CA ASP A 162 21.27 -54.78 -12.93
C ASP A 162 21.91 -53.39 -13.09
N ALA A 163 23.19 -53.35 -13.47
CA ALA A 163 23.91 -52.11 -13.71
C ALA A 163 23.33 -51.33 -14.91
N ARG A 164 22.94 -52.02 -15.98
CA ARG A 164 22.28 -51.41 -17.15
C ARG A 164 20.89 -50.86 -16.81
N GLU A 165 20.12 -51.58 -15.99
CA GLU A 165 18.82 -51.09 -15.54
C GLU A 165 18.96 -49.81 -14.72
N LYS A 166 19.89 -49.79 -13.75
CA LYS A 166 20.19 -48.57 -12.98
C LYS A 166 20.63 -47.42 -13.88
N LEU A 167 21.54 -47.68 -14.82
CA LEU A 167 22.03 -46.69 -15.78
C LEU A 167 20.89 -46.07 -16.60
N SER A 168 19.94 -46.89 -17.07
CA SER A 168 18.78 -46.42 -17.83
C SER A 168 17.84 -45.52 -17.04
N LEU A 169 17.60 -45.85 -15.76
CA LEU A 169 16.76 -45.06 -14.86
C LEU A 169 17.41 -43.72 -14.54
N THR A 170 18.71 -43.72 -14.23
CA THR A 170 19.49 -42.50 -13.97
C THR A 170 19.50 -41.59 -15.21
N ALA A 171 19.74 -42.13 -16.40
CA ALA A 171 19.67 -41.37 -17.65
C ALA A 171 18.30 -40.72 -17.83
N PHE A 172 17.23 -41.48 -17.62
CA PHE A 172 15.87 -40.98 -17.76
C PHE A 172 15.56 -39.84 -16.77
N ASP A 173 15.87 -40.02 -15.48
CA ASP A 173 15.56 -39.01 -14.47
C ASP A 173 16.37 -37.72 -14.70
N ASN A 174 17.63 -37.83 -15.12
CA ASN A 174 18.44 -36.66 -15.48
C ASN A 174 17.90 -35.95 -16.72
N MET A 175 17.54 -36.69 -17.77
CA MET A 175 16.85 -36.12 -18.93
C MET A 175 15.53 -35.46 -18.55
N TYR A 176 14.75 -36.08 -17.66
CA TYR A 176 13.44 -35.59 -17.24
C TYR A 176 13.55 -34.29 -16.44
N ALA A 177 14.61 -34.14 -15.63
CA ALA A 177 14.90 -32.92 -14.91
C ALA A 177 15.28 -31.76 -15.86
N MET A 178 15.98 -32.05 -16.96
CA MET A 178 16.40 -31.03 -17.94
C MET A 178 15.31 -30.69 -18.95
N ASP A 179 14.71 -31.71 -19.57
CA ASP A 179 13.66 -31.59 -20.59
C ASP A 179 12.74 -32.82 -20.52
N ARG A 180 11.58 -32.63 -19.87
CA ARG A 180 10.55 -33.67 -19.71
C ARG A 180 10.08 -34.21 -21.05
N GLY A 181 9.93 -33.37 -22.08
CA GLY A 181 9.44 -33.78 -23.40
C GLY A 181 10.42 -34.72 -24.10
N ARG A 182 11.71 -34.36 -24.06
CA ARG A 182 12.79 -35.20 -24.59
C ARG A 182 12.92 -36.51 -23.83
N ALA A 183 12.86 -36.50 -22.50
CA ALA A 183 12.91 -37.71 -21.68
C ALA A 183 11.78 -38.69 -22.02
N MET A 184 10.55 -38.18 -22.20
CA MET A 184 9.40 -39.00 -22.60
C MET A 184 9.60 -39.61 -24.00
N GLY A 185 10.25 -38.90 -24.93
CA GLY A 185 10.58 -39.41 -26.26
C GLY A 185 11.69 -40.47 -26.27
N SER A 186 12.56 -40.49 -25.25
CA SER A 186 13.72 -41.38 -25.19
C SER A 186 13.50 -42.67 -24.40
N MET A 187 12.30 -42.89 -23.83
CA MET A 187 12.07 -44.01 -22.93
C MET A 187 12.39 -45.39 -23.54
N GLU A 188 12.03 -45.59 -24.81
CA GLU A 188 12.30 -46.84 -25.53
C GLU A 188 13.79 -46.99 -25.85
N ALA A 189 14.44 -45.91 -26.30
CA ALA A 189 15.87 -45.89 -26.59
C ALA A 189 16.75 -46.14 -25.35
N LEU A 190 16.27 -45.74 -24.17
CA LEU A 190 16.92 -46.02 -22.88
C LEU A 190 16.66 -47.46 -22.39
N GLY A 191 15.76 -48.22 -23.01
CA GLY A 191 15.45 -49.60 -22.62
C GLY A 191 14.56 -49.74 -21.39
N LEU A 192 13.77 -48.71 -21.05
CA LEU A 192 12.83 -48.77 -19.92
C LEU A 192 11.74 -49.82 -20.16
N THR A 193 11.44 -50.61 -19.13
CA THR A 193 10.39 -51.61 -19.16
C THR A 193 9.00 -50.98 -19.32
N PRO A 194 7.98 -51.71 -19.84
CA PRO A 194 6.63 -51.18 -19.98
C PRO A 194 6.03 -50.62 -18.68
N ALA A 195 6.34 -51.25 -17.54
CA ALA A 195 5.90 -50.78 -16.22
C ALA A 195 6.55 -49.44 -15.82
N GLN A 196 7.86 -49.28 -16.08
CA GLN A 196 8.58 -48.02 -15.84
C GLN A 196 8.06 -46.91 -16.76
N GLN A 197 7.83 -47.20 -18.04
CA GLN A 197 7.24 -46.26 -18.99
C GLN A 197 5.85 -45.78 -18.56
N ALA A 198 4.99 -46.69 -18.07
CA ALA A 198 3.66 -46.33 -17.58
C ALA A 198 3.73 -45.39 -16.36
N LYS A 199 4.65 -45.66 -15.42
CA LYS A 199 4.90 -44.80 -14.25
C LYS A 199 5.38 -43.41 -14.67
N ALA A 200 6.32 -43.33 -15.61
CA ALA A 200 6.83 -42.07 -16.17
C ALA A 200 5.73 -41.25 -16.86
N LYS A 201 4.89 -41.89 -17.71
CA LYS A 201 3.73 -41.23 -18.36
C LYS A 201 2.76 -40.64 -17.33
N LYS A 202 2.48 -41.37 -16.24
CA LYS A 202 1.60 -40.87 -15.17
C LYS A 202 2.20 -39.66 -14.45
N ARG A 203 3.51 -39.68 -14.15
CA ARG A 203 4.24 -38.54 -13.57
C ARG A 203 4.15 -37.32 -14.49
N TYR A 204 4.45 -37.49 -15.77
CA TYR A 204 4.38 -36.43 -16.77
C TYR A 204 3.00 -35.78 -16.85
N GLN A 205 1.92 -36.58 -16.89
CA GLN A 205 0.56 -36.04 -16.90
C GLN A 205 0.21 -35.26 -15.63
N ALA A 206 0.70 -35.68 -14.47
CA ALA A 206 0.49 -34.95 -13.22
C ALA A 206 1.23 -33.61 -13.22
N ASP A 207 2.49 -33.60 -13.67
CA ASP A 207 3.31 -32.40 -13.77
C ASP A 207 2.69 -31.40 -14.76
N VAL A 208 2.27 -31.84 -15.95
CA VAL A 208 1.57 -30.99 -16.94
C VAL A 208 0.30 -30.38 -16.37
N ARG A 209 -0.48 -31.13 -15.57
CA ARG A 209 -1.68 -30.59 -14.90
C ARG A 209 -1.32 -29.57 -13.83
N SER A 210 -0.26 -29.81 -13.07
CA SER A 210 0.24 -28.87 -12.05
C SER A 210 0.72 -27.57 -12.68
N ASP A 211 1.53 -27.64 -13.74
CA ASP A 211 2.03 -26.48 -14.48
C ASP A 211 0.86 -25.67 -15.08
N ALA A 212 -0.13 -26.36 -15.66
CA ALA A 212 -1.35 -25.72 -16.16
C ALA A 212 -2.16 -25.05 -15.03
N ALA A 213 -2.23 -25.65 -13.84
CA ALA A 213 -2.90 -25.06 -12.69
C ALA A 213 -2.15 -23.82 -12.16
N GLN A 214 -0.83 -23.87 -12.08
CA GLN A 214 0.01 -22.73 -11.69
C GLN A 214 -0.09 -21.59 -12.70
N ALA A 215 -0.04 -21.87 -14.00
CA ALA A 215 -0.23 -20.87 -15.04
C ALA A 215 -1.63 -20.22 -14.96
N ARG A 216 -2.68 -21.00 -14.67
CA ARG A 216 -4.03 -20.46 -14.43
C ARG A 216 -4.10 -19.60 -13.17
N ALA A 217 -3.45 -20.00 -12.09
CA ALA A 217 -3.39 -19.23 -10.85
C ALA A 217 -2.70 -17.88 -11.07
N ALA A 218 -1.52 -17.88 -11.70
CA ALA A 218 -0.80 -16.66 -12.05
C ALA A 218 -1.61 -15.74 -13.00
N ALA A 219 -2.29 -16.32 -13.99
CA ALA A 219 -3.17 -15.56 -14.88
C ALA A 219 -4.37 -14.94 -14.12
N ASN A 220 -4.92 -15.63 -13.13
CA ASN A 220 -6.02 -15.13 -12.30
C ASN A 220 -5.56 -14.04 -11.32
N GLU A 221 -4.39 -14.19 -10.72
CA GLU A 221 -3.75 -13.16 -9.90
C GLU A 221 -3.51 -11.89 -10.72
N ARG A 222 -2.92 -12.04 -11.91
CA ARG A 222 -2.71 -10.91 -12.82
C ARG A 222 -4.02 -10.24 -13.25
N LYS A 223 -5.09 -11.01 -13.48
CA LYS A 223 -6.42 -10.45 -13.72
C LYS A 223 -6.92 -9.64 -12.53
N ALA A 224 -6.74 -10.13 -11.31
CA ALA A 224 -7.20 -9.42 -10.11
C ALA A 224 -6.48 -8.08 -9.95
N GLU A 225 -5.17 -8.03 -10.21
CA GLU A 225 -4.40 -6.78 -10.25
C GLU A 225 -4.98 -5.79 -11.28
N LEU A 226 -5.19 -6.23 -12.52
CA LEU A 226 -5.78 -5.38 -13.56
C LEU A 226 -7.18 -4.88 -13.18
N LEU A 227 -8.00 -5.72 -12.54
CA LEU A 227 -9.34 -5.31 -12.10
C LEU A 227 -9.29 -4.19 -11.06
N SER A 228 -8.24 -4.12 -10.24
CA SER A 228 -8.08 -3.06 -9.24
C SER A 228 -7.72 -1.69 -9.84
N THR A 229 -7.14 -1.66 -11.05
CA THR A 229 -6.73 -0.40 -11.71
C THR A 229 -7.74 0.11 -12.73
N ILE A 230 -8.73 -0.69 -13.13
CA ILE A 230 -9.73 -0.30 -14.15
C ILE A 230 -10.46 0.99 -13.78
N GLU A 231 -10.82 1.17 -12.51
CA GLU A 231 -11.55 2.38 -12.09
C GLU A 231 -10.71 3.65 -12.29
N ASP A 232 -9.41 3.59 -11.97
CA ASP A 232 -8.48 4.71 -12.16
C ASP A 232 -8.17 4.97 -13.64
N ASP A 233 -8.00 3.89 -14.44
CA ASP A 233 -7.79 3.97 -15.89
C ASP A 233 -9.03 4.56 -16.59
N ASP A 234 -10.24 4.10 -16.22
CA ASP A 234 -11.51 4.58 -16.75
C ASP A 234 -11.75 6.04 -16.35
N TYR A 235 -11.48 6.38 -15.09
CA TYR A 235 -11.56 7.75 -14.59
C TYR A 235 -10.61 8.69 -15.36
N THR A 236 -9.36 8.28 -15.55
CA THR A 236 -8.38 9.07 -16.30
C THR A 236 -8.86 9.30 -17.72
N ALA A 237 -9.26 8.23 -18.42
CA ALA A 237 -9.75 8.33 -19.79
C ALA A 237 -11.00 9.21 -19.91
N LYS A 238 -11.93 9.10 -18.96
CA LYS A 238 -13.15 9.90 -18.91
C LYS A 238 -12.87 11.39 -18.70
N MET A 239 -11.90 11.73 -17.86
CA MET A 239 -11.63 13.12 -17.47
C MET A 239 -10.62 13.82 -18.38
N THR A 240 -9.70 13.10 -19.02
CA THR A 240 -8.65 13.68 -19.86
C THR A 240 -8.80 13.36 -21.35
N GLY A 241 -9.55 12.31 -21.67
CA GLY A 241 -9.62 11.75 -23.01
C GLY A 241 -8.36 10.95 -23.40
N ASP A 242 -7.44 10.66 -22.48
CA ASP A 242 -6.33 9.74 -22.70
C ASP A 242 -6.77 8.30 -22.42
N VAL A 243 -6.94 7.52 -23.49
CA VAL A 243 -7.44 6.13 -23.43
C VAL A 243 -6.31 5.09 -23.37
N SER A 244 -5.04 5.51 -23.35
CA SER A 244 -3.89 4.62 -23.54
C SER A 244 -3.82 3.51 -22.48
N SER A 245 -3.97 3.86 -21.20
CA SER A 245 -3.94 2.89 -20.10
C SER A 245 -5.14 1.95 -20.14
N LEU A 246 -6.34 2.48 -20.41
CA LEU A 246 -7.57 1.70 -20.54
C LEU A 246 -7.48 0.65 -21.66
N MET A 247 -6.91 1.04 -22.81
CA MET A 247 -6.68 0.15 -23.95
C MET A 247 -5.60 -0.90 -23.69
N LYS A 248 -4.57 -0.55 -22.91
CA LYS A 248 -3.55 -1.50 -22.46
C LYS A 248 -4.16 -2.55 -21.53
N THR A 249 -4.95 -2.14 -20.55
CA THR A 249 -5.67 -3.02 -19.62
C THR A 249 -6.65 -3.94 -20.38
N ALA A 250 -7.39 -3.40 -21.36
CA ALA A 250 -8.25 -4.21 -22.22
C ALA A 250 -7.48 -5.28 -23.01
N SER A 251 -6.36 -4.89 -23.63
CA SER A 251 -5.50 -5.80 -24.39
C SER A 251 -4.95 -6.94 -23.52
N GLU A 252 -4.53 -6.63 -22.29
CA GLU A 252 -3.99 -7.61 -21.35
C GLU A 252 -5.08 -8.57 -20.84
N LEU A 253 -6.27 -8.05 -20.51
CA LEU A 253 -7.43 -8.88 -20.16
C LEU A 253 -7.81 -9.85 -21.27
N ARG A 254 -7.78 -9.40 -22.54
CA ARG A 254 -8.02 -10.28 -23.69
C ARG A 254 -6.96 -11.38 -23.79
N ARG A 255 -5.67 -11.06 -23.60
CA ARG A 255 -4.59 -12.07 -23.59
C ARG A 255 -4.75 -13.09 -22.45
N LEU A 256 -5.30 -12.67 -21.31
CA LEU A 256 -5.59 -13.54 -20.17
C LEU A 256 -6.94 -14.30 -20.34
N GLY A 257 -7.67 -14.10 -21.42
CA GLY A 257 -8.90 -14.82 -21.75
C GLY A 257 -10.21 -14.21 -21.22
N ASP A 258 -10.20 -12.94 -20.77
CA ASP A 258 -11.41 -12.20 -20.38
C ASP A 258 -11.87 -11.26 -21.51
N ALA A 259 -12.31 -11.85 -22.62
CA ALA A 259 -12.69 -11.11 -23.83
C ALA A 259 -13.88 -10.16 -23.60
N LYS A 260 -14.84 -10.55 -22.74
CA LYS A 260 -16.04 -9.76 -22.48
C LYS A 260 -15.70 -8.44 -21.76
N ARG A 261 -14.85 -8.48 -20.73
CA ARG A 261 -14.43 -7.25 -20.06
C ARG A 261 -13.55 -6.39 -20.96
N ALA A 262 -12.61 -6.99 -21.70
CA ALA A 262 -11.79 -6.27 -22.67
C ALA A 262 -12.67 -5.49 -23.67
N GLU A 263 -13.70 -6.11 -24.22
CA GLU A 263 -14.62 -5.46 -25.17
C GLU A 263 -15.39 -4.29 -24.52
N ILE A 264 -15.81 -4.41 -23.26
CA ILE A 264 -16.46 -3.30 -22.54
C ILE A 264 -15.50 -2.11 -22.42
N LEU A 265 -14.25 -2.35 -22.03
CA LEU A 265 -13.24 -1.28 -21.88
C LEU A 265 -12.92 -0.63 -23.22
N GLU A 266 -12.82 -1.39 -24.32
CA GLU A 266 -12.59 -0.87 -25.67
C GLU A 266 -13.75 0.00 -26.16
N ARG A 267 -15.01 -0.41 -25.88
CA ARG A 267 -16.17 0.42 -26.21
C ARG A 267 -16.16 1.74 -25.45
N ARG A 268 -15.79 1.72 -24.16
CA ARG A 268 -15.66 2.95 -23.35
C ARG A 268 -14.53 3.84 -23.85
N ALA A 269 -13.36 3.27 -24.12
CA ALA A 269 -12.23 3.97 -24.73
C ALA A 269 -12.66 4.65 -26.04
N SER A 270 -13.39 3.95 -26.90
CA SER A 270 -13.91 4.52 -28.15
C SER A 270 -14.84 5.71 -27.92
N VAL A 271 -15.68 5.68 -26.87
CA VAL A 271 -16.54 6.83 -26.52
C VAL A 271 -15.69 8.01 -26.08
N TYR A 272 -14.71 7.82 -25.20
CA TYR A 272 -13.86 8.90 -24.71
C TYR A 272 -12.95 9.47 -25.80
N GLU A 273 -12.39 8.63 -26.66
CA GLU A 273 -11.56 9.04 -27.80
C GLU A 273 -12.38 9.87 -28.81
N ASN A 274 -13.59 9.42 -29.15
CA ASN A 274 -14.48 10.17 -30.05
C ASN A 274 -14.95 11.51 -29.46
N ASN A 275 -14.94 11.66 -28.13
CA ASN A 275 -15.34 12.89 -27.42
C ASN A 275 -14.15 13.67 -26.86
N GLN A 276 -12.91 13.39 -27.30
CA GLN A 276 -11.71 13.98 -26.70
C GLN A 276 -11.68 15.51 -26.76
N VAL A 277 -12.24 16.10 -27.82
CA VAL A 277 -12.38 17.56 -27.96
C VAL A 277 -13.37 18.11 -26.93
N ALA A 278 -14.55 17.50 -26.82
CA ALA A 278 -15.56 17.89 -25.83
C ALA A 278 -15.04 17.75 -24.39
N ILE A 279 -14.26 16.70 -24.09
CA ILE A 279 -13.59 16.53 -22.79
C ILE A 279 -12.62 17.68 -22.52
N ARG A 280 -11.74 18.00 -23.49
CA ARG A 280 -10.77 19.09 -23.35
C ARG A 280 -11.43 20.45 -23.16
N GLU A 281 -12.43 20.77 -23.98
CA GLU A 281 -13.21 22.00 -23.87
C GLU A 281 -13.95 22.10 -22.53
N SER A 282 -14.59 21.00 -22.11
CA SER A 282 -15.32 20.97 -20.84
C SER A 282 -14.42 21.20 -19.64
N ASN A 283 -13.16 20.78 -19.68
CA ASN A 283 -12.20 21.07 -18.62
C ASN A 283 -11.67 22.51 -18.65
N ALA A 284 -11.64 23.13 -19.82
CA ALA A 284 -11.19 24.52 -19.98
C ALA A 284 -12.27 25.55 -19.60
N GLN A 285 -13.55 25.22 -19.79
CA GLN A 285 -14.68 26.08 -19.46
C GLN A 285 -14.86 26.28 -17.95
N THR A 286 -15.42 27.42 -17.54
CA THR A 286 -15.90 27.58 -16.17
C THR A 286 -17.13 26.69 -15.92
N LEU A 287 -17.48 26.39 -14.67
CA LEU A 287 -18.68 25.60 -14.36
C LEU A 287 -19.97 26.22 -14.93
N PRO A 288 -20.20 27.56 -14.85
CA PRO A 288 -21.34 28.21 -15.49
C PRO A 288 -21.36 28.04 -17.00
N ASP A 289 -20.22 28.29 -17.68
CA ASP A 289 -20.13 28.17 -19.14
C ASP A 289 -20.37 26.73 -19.61
N LEU A 290 -19.88 25.75 -18.85
CA LEU A 290 -20.10 24.33 -19.12
C LEU A 290 -21.59 23.97 -18.96
N ALA A 291 -22.25 24.46 -17.92
CA ALA A 291 -23.69 24.26 -17.73
C ALA A 291 -24.52 24.87 -18.87
N GLU A 292 -24.15 26.07 -19.33
CA GLU A 292 -24.80 26.71 -20.49
C GLU A 292 -24.57 25.90 -21.78
N SER A 293 -23.34 25.44 -22.01
CA SER A 293 -23.00 24.57 -23.15
C SER A 293 -23.83 23.28 -23.16
N ILE A 294 -23.98 22.61 -22.01
CA ILE A 294 -24.81 21.41 -21.88
C ILE A 294 -26.29 21.70 -22.20
N ASN A 295 -26.83 22.82 -21.69
CA ASN A 295 -28.21 23.23 -21.98
C ASN A 295 -28.42 23.56 -23.47
N GLY A 296 -27.43 24.17 -24.12
CA GLY A 296 -27.41 24.41 -25.56
C GLY A 296 -27.50 23.10 -26.35
N LEU A 297 -26.68 22.12 -25.99
CA LEU A 297 -26.70 20.78 -26.61
C LEU A 297 -28.03 20.05 -26.40
N HIS A 298 -28.62 20.13 -25.20
CA HIS A 298 -29.96 19.59 -24.95
C HIS A 298 -31.03 20.23 -25.83
N THR A 299 -30.93 21.54 -26.08
CA THR A 299 -31.87 22.27 -26.95
C THR A 299 -31.70 21.84 -28.42
N GLU A 300 -30.46 21.66 -28.88
CA GLU A 300 -30.17 21.16 -30.22
C GLU A 300 -30.69 19.72 -30.40
N LEU A 301 -30.41 18.83 -29.45
CA LEU A 301 -30.91 17.45 -29.47
C LEU A 301 -32.44 17.40 -29.54
N ARG A 302 -33.13 18.21 -28.73
CA ARG A 302 -34.60 18.29 -28.74
C ARG A 302 -35.14 18.78 -30.08
N THR A 303 -34.45 19.73 -30.70
CA THR A 303 -34.83 20.24 -32.02
C THR A 303 -34.70 19.15 -33.09
N LEU A 304 -33.61 18.39 -33.08
CA LEU A 304 -33.41 17.26 -34.01
C LEU A 304 -34.44 16.14 -33.79
N GLN A 305 -34.78 15.83 -32.54
CA GLN A 305 -35.83 14.85 -32.22
C GLN A 305 -37.20 15.24 -32.80
N THR A 306 -37.49 16.54 -32.94
CA THR A 306 -38.73 17.02 -33.58
C THR A 306 -38.71 16.99 -35.11
N GLN A 307 -37.55 16.88 -35.76
CA GLN A 307 -37.39 17.01 -37.22
C GLN A 307 -37.36 15.66 -37.99
N GLY A 308 -36.95 14.56 -37.35
CA GLY A 308 -37.37 13.19 -37.73
C GLY A 308 -36.79 12.51 -38.99
N ALA A 309 -35.47 12.58 -39.28
CA ALA A 309 -34.82 11.78 -40.35
C ALA A 309 -33.74 10.79 -39.86
N GLU A 310 -33.40 9.75 -40.65
CA GLU A 310 -32.36 8.76 -40.30
C GLU A 310 -30.94 9.36 -40.19
N ALA A 311 -30.62 10.38 -41.00
CA ALA A 311 -29.37 11.13 -40.89
C ALA A 311 -29.27 11.87 -39.53
N ASP A 312 -30.42 12.27 -38.97
CA ASP A 312 -30.49 12.86 -37.63
C ASP A 312 -30.22 11.81 -36.56
N ALA A 313 -30.53 10.53 -36.77
CA ALA A 313 -30.34 9.48 -35.77
C ALA A 313 -28.86 9.21 -35.41
N ARG A 314 -27.94 9.40 -36.37
CA ARG A 314 -26.50 9.33 -36.08
C ARG A 314 -26.02 10.57 -35.31
N LYS A 315 -26.47 11.76 -35.72
CA LYS A 315 -26.13 13.03 -35.06
C LYS A 315 -26.71 13.09 -33.64
N MET A 316 -27.94 12.64 -33.44
CA MET A 316 -28.58 12.53 -32.12
C MET A 316 -27.78 11.62 -31.19
N ARG A 317 -27.29 10.47 -31.67
CA ARG A 317 -26.43 9.58 -30.86
C ARG A 317 -25.08 10.22 -30.47
N GLN A 318 -24.49 11.01 -31.38
CA GLN A 318 -23.26 11.74 -31.09
C GLN A 318 -23.51 12.83 -30.04
N LEU A 319 -24.57 13.61 -30.20
CA LEU A 319 -24.98 14.64 -29.22
C LEU A 319 -25.31 14.04 -27.85
N ASP A 320 -26.03 12.92 -27.79
CA ASP A 320 -26.31 12.22 -26.54
C ASP A 320 -25.02 11.80 -25.81
N ALA A 321 -24.05 11.23 -26.54
CA ALA A 321 -22.77 10.83 -25.98
C ALA A 321 -21.94 12.04 -25.49
N GLU A 322 -21.96 13.14 -26.24
CA GLU A 322 -21.30 14.38 -25.85
C GLU A 322 -21.95 14.98 -24.60
N ILE A 323 -23.29 15.12 -24.59
CA ILE A 323 -24.06 15.61 -23.43
C ILE A 323 -23.73 14.78 -22.19
N SER A 324 -23.73 13.45 -22.30
CA SER A 324 -23.39 12.57 -21.18
C SER A 324 -21.96 12.82 -20.69
N THR A 325 -21.00 12.96 -21.60
CA THR A 325 -19.59 13.20 -21.27
C THR A 325 -19.41 14.56 -20.57
N ARG A 326 -19.98 15.64 -21.12
CA ARG A 326 -19.92 16.99 -20.53
C ARG A 326 -20.62 17.03 -19.17
N THR A 327 -21.77 16.36 -19.05
CA THR A 327 -22.52 16.27 -17.79
C THR A 327 -21.73 15.56 -16.70
N ASP A 328 -21.05 14.47 -17.03
CA ASP A 328 -20.23 13.74 -16.06
C ASP A 328 -19.05 14.60 -15.57
N ILE A 329 -18.39 15.32 -16.48
CA ILE A 329 -17.31 16.26 -16.14
C ILE A 329 -17.85 17.39 -15.27
N TYR A 330 -19.01 17.96 -15.63
CA TYR A 330 -19.66 19.00 -14.85
C TYR A 330 -19.96 18.53 -13.42
N GLN A 331 -20.62 17.38 -13.27
CA GLN A 331 -20.96 16.82 -11.95
C GLN A 331 -19.71 16.56 -11.11
N HIS A 332 -18.65 16.01 -11.72
CA HIS A 332 -17.40 15.75 -11.03
C HIS A 332 -16.72 17.05 -10.57
N ARG A 333 -16.58 18.03 -11.47
CA ARG A 333 -15.97 19.33 -11.15
C ARG A 333 -16.80 20.11 -10.12
N ALA A 334 -18.13 20.04 -10.21
CA ALA A 334 -19.05 20.63 -9.23
C ALA A 334 -18.88 19.97 -7.85
N ALA A 335 -18.75 18.64 -7.79
CA ALA A 335 -18.49 17.92 -6.54
C ALA A 335 -17.14 18.30 -5.92
N LEU A 336 -16.09 18.45 -6.72
CA LEU A 336 -14.78 18.95 -6.25
C LEU A 336 -14.86 20.40 -5.76
N PHE A 337 -15.59 21.25 -6.46
CA PHE A 337 -15.83 22.64 -6.05
C PHE A 337 -16.56 22.71 -4.71
N LEU A 338 -17.63 21.92 -4.52
CA LEU A 338 -18.38 21.86 -3.27
C LEU A 338 -17.55 21.39 -2.07
N LYS A 339 -16.53 20.55 -2.29
CA LYS A 339 -15.61 20.10 -1.24
C LYS A 339 -14.70 21.23 -0.74
N ASN A 340 -14.17 22.06 -1.65
CA ASN A 340 -13.23 23.12 -1.28
C ASN A 340 -13.39 24.39 -2.16
N PRO A 341 -14.50 25.13 -2.01
CA PRO A 341 -14.80 26.27 -2.88
C PRO A 341 -13.82 27.42 -2.64
N MET A 342 -13.47 27.69 -1.37
CA MET A 342 -12.47 28.72 -1.02
C MET A 342 -11.08 28.38 -1.57
N GLY A 343 -10.67 27.12 -1.52
CA GLY A 343 -9.39 26.69 -2.09
C GLY A 343 -9.31 26.92 -3.60
N GLN A 344 -10.40 26.69 -4.33
CA GLN A 344 -10.44 26.99 -5.77
C GLN A 344 -10.44 28.50 -6.04
N ALA A 345 -11.15 29.30 -5.26
CA ALA A 345 -11.14 30.76 -5.40
C ALA A 345 -9.74 31.37 -5.15
N LEU A 346 -8.93 30.73 -4.32
CA LEU A 346 -7.55 31.14 -4.03
C LEU A 346 -6.53 30.68 -5.09
N GLN A 347 -6.88 29.78 -6.01
CA GLN A 347 -5.94 29.35 -7.04
C GLN A 347 -5.50 30.53 -7.91
N GLY A 348 -4.18 30.70 -8.06
CA GLY A 348 -3.58 31.80 -8.80
C GLY A 348 -3.56 33.15 -8.07
N GLU A 349 -4.04 33.22 -6.83
CA GLU A 349 -3.92 34.41 -5.97
C GLU A 349 -2.64 34.31 -5.13
N ALA A 350 -1.94 35.43 -4.93
CA ALA A 350 -0.85 35.48 -3.96
C ALA A 350 -1.40 35.27 -2.52
N PRO A 351 -0.58 34.81 -1.56
CA PRO A 351 -1.01 34.71 -0.16
C PRO A 351 -1.54 36.06 0.34
N GLN A 352 -2.84 36.13 0.62
CA GLN A 352 -3.48 37.35 1.10
C GLN A 352 -3.67 37.29 2.61
N GLN A 353 -3.55 38.44 3.27
CA GLN A 353 -3.99 38.57 4.65
C GLN A 353 -5.50 38.35 4.74
N ILE A 354 -5.92 37.65 5.78
CA ILE A 354 -7.34 37.39 6.05
C ILE A 354 -7.94 38.67 6.64
N THR A 355 -8.75 39.35 5.83
CA THR A 355 -9.52 40.56 6.19
C THR A 355 -10.94 40.42 5.65
N GLU A 356 -11.91 41.12 6.24
CA GLU A 356 -13.31 41.06 5.81
C GLU A 356 -13.48 41.41 4.33
N ALA A 357 -12.76 42.45 3.86
CA ALA A 357 -12.80 42.88 2.47
C ALA A 357 -12.30 41.78 1.50
N ASN A 358 -11.20 41.10 1.84
CA ASN A 358 -10.66 40.02 1.04
C ASN A 358 -11.58 38.79 1.05
N VAL A 359 -12.11 38.41 2.22
CA VAL A 359 -13.06 37.30 2.36
C VAL A 359 -14.33 37.57 1.53
N THR A 360 -14.85 38.80 1.58
CA THR A 360 -16.00 39.21 0.75
C THR A 360 -15.71 39.06 -0.73
N ARG A 361 -14.56 39.57 -1.21
CA ARG A 361 -14.15 39.46 -2.61
C ARG A 361 -14.04 37.99 -3.04
N LEU A 362 -13.44 37.15 -2.19
CA LEU A 362 -13.26 35.72 -2.48
C LEU A 362 -14.58 34.95 -2.44
N MET A 363 -15.50 35.27 -1.54
CA MET A 363 -16.84 34.67 -1.52
C MET A 363 -17.65 35.06 -2.76
N ALA A 364 -17.58 36.32 -3.20
CA ALA A 364 -18.20 36.75 -4.46
C ALA A 364 -17.58 36.04 -5.68
N LYS A 365 -16.26 35.82 -5.67
CA LYS A 365 -15.58 35.00 -6.69
C LYS A 365 -16.09 33.56 -6.67
N GLN A 366 -16.30 32.97 -5.49
CA GLN A 366 -16.91 31.65 -5.38
C GLN A 366 -18.35 31.62 -5.92
N GLU A 367 -19.18 32.62 -5.64
CA GLU A 367 -20.54 32.72 -6.21
C GLU A 367 -20.51 32.75 -7.74
N ALA A 368 -19.62 33.54 -8.33
CA ALA A 368 -19.44 33.59 -9.77
C ALA A 368 -18.96 32.25 -10.35
N MET A 369 -17.96 31.61 -9.71
CA MET A 369 -17.42 30.31 -10.15
C MET A 369 -18.40 29.15 -9.96
N GLY A 370 -19.27 29.23 -8.95
CA GLY A 370 -20.27 28.22 -8.60
C GLY A 370 -21.66 28.50 -9.15
N ALA A 371 -21.83 29.54 -9.97
CA ALA A 371 -23.14 29.87 -10.53
C ALA A 371 -23.68 28.68 -11.35
N GLY A 372 -24.89 28.24 -11.02
CA GLY A 372 -25.50 27.04 -11.61
C GLY A 372 -25.24 25.73 -10.86
N VAL A 373 -24.38 25.70 -9.83
CA VAL A 373 -24.18 24.53 -8.96
C VAL A 373 -25.34 24.43 -7.94
N PRO A 374 -26.14 23.35 -7.95
CA PRO A 374 -27.27 23.22 -7.04
C PRO A 374 -26.84 23.19 -5.57
N GLY A 375 -27.50 24.01 -4.73
CA GLY A 375 -27.27 24.03 -3.28
C GLY A 375 -25.92 24.60 -2.85
N PHE A 376 -25.20 25.27 -3.75
CA PHE A 376 -23.93 25.92 -3.40
C PHE A 376 -24.15 27.15 -2.51
N VAL A 377 -23.36 27.24 -1.43
CA VAL A 377 -23.25 28.41 -0.55
C VAL A 377 -21.77 28.74 -0.40
N PRO A 378 -21.35 30.01 -0.61
CA PRO A 378 -19.96 30.43 -0.46
C PRO A 378 -19.46 30.22 0.97
N ARG A 379 -18.18 29.92 1.08
CA ARG A 379 -17.53 29.66 2.37
C ARG A 379 -16.50 30.74 2.68
N PRO A 380 -16.41 31.24 3.93
CA PRO A 380 -15.45 32.26 4.31
C PRO A 380 -14.02 31.74 4.49
N MET A 381 -13.81 30.43 4.59
CA MET A 381 -12.48 29.83 4.72
C MET A 381 -12.33 28.47 4.05
N THR A 382 -11.10 27.94 3.98
CA THR A 382 -10.82 26.58 3.52
C THR A 382 -11.27 25.54 4.55
N ALA A 383 -11.48 24.30 4.13
CA ALA A 383 -11.81 23.20 5.04
C ALA A 383 -10.70 22.93 6.07
N GLU A 384 -9.44 23.10 5.65
CA GLU A 384 -8.25 22.95 6.51
C GLU A 384 -8.21 24.02 7.60
N ASN A 385 -8.42 25.30 7.25
CA ASN A 385 -8.44 26.39 8.23
C ASN A 385 -9.59 26.22 9.22
N ALA A 386 -10.77 25.78 8.75
CA ALA A 386 -11.90 25.49 9.64
C ALA A 386 -11.59 24.37 10.62
N ALA A 387 -10.89 23.32 10.16
CA ALA A 387 -10.45 22.23 11.01
C ALA A 387 -9.38 22.67 12.02
N ASP A 388 -8.43 23.52 11.62
CA ASP A 388 -7.42 24.11 12.52
C ASP A 388 -8.06 24.97 13.62
N VAL A 389 -8.98 25.88 13.24
CA VAL A 389 -9.72 26.71 14.19
C VAL A 389 -10.46 25.83 15.21
N ASN A 390 -11.16 24.79 14.73
CA ASN A 390 -11.85 23.85 15.61
C ASN A 390 -10.90 23.09 16.55
N ALA A 391 -9.77 22.62 16.02
CA ALA A 391 -8.77 21.88 16.79
C ALA A 391 -8.18 22.76 17.90
N ARG A 392 -7.74 23.98 17.56
CA ARG A 392 -7.21 24.96 18.52
C ARG A 392 -8.25 25.33 19.58
N TRP A 393 -9.51 25.51 19.16
CA TRP A 393 -10.61 25.82 20.07
C TRP A 393 -10.86 24.67 21.06
N THR A 394 -10.91 23.43 20.56
CA THR A 394 -11.20 22.23 21.36
C THR A 394 -10.04 21.87 22.30
N GLN A 395 -8.79 22.12 21.89
CA GLN A 395 -7.60 21.85 22.70
C GLN A 395 -7.40 22.88 23.82
N SER A 396 -7.93 24.09 23.67
CA SER A 396 -7.84 25.10 24.73
C SER A 396 -8.79 24.75 25.89
N THR A 397 -8.25 24.68 27.10
CA THR A 397 -9.05 24.67 28.34
C THR A 397 -9.15 26.05 28.99
N ASP A 398 -8.41 27.03 28.47
CA ASP A 398 -8.40 28.40 28.98
C ASP A 398 -9.46 29.26 28.28
N ALA A 399 -10.37 29.80 29.07
CA ALA A 399 -11.44 30.67 28.62
C ALA A 399 -10.92 32.01 28.07
N ALA A 400 -9.81 32.54 28.60
CA ALA A 400 -9.21 33.77 28.11
C ALA A 400 -8.57 33.56 26.73
N ALA A 401 -7.86 32.44 26.53
CA ALA A 401 -7.36 32.05 25.21
C ALA A 401 -8.48 31.87 24.19
N LYS A 402 -9.59 31.23 24.56
CA LYS A 402 -10.76 31.09 23.66
C LYS A 402 -11.42 32.44 23.34
N ALA A 403 -11.52 33.34 24.32
CA ALA A 403 -12.00 34.70 24.10
C ALA A 403 -11.12 35.47 23.10
N GLY A 404 -9.80 35.43 23.25
CA GLY A 404 -8.86 36.05 22.31
C GLY A 404 -8.91 35.44 20.91
N MET A 405 -9.17 34.12 20.79
CA MET A 405 -9.43 33.49 19.50
C MET A 405 -10.71 34.03 18.85
N LEU A 406 -11.81 34.18 19.60
CA LEU A 406 -13.06 34.75 19.08
C LEU A 406 -12.89 36.20 18.65
N GLU A 407 -12.12 37.00 19.40
CA GLU A 407 -11.76 38.37 19.04
C GLU A 407 -10.96 38.43 17.73
N THR A 408 -9.97 37.55 17.58
CA THR A 408 -9.18 37.43 16.34
C THR A 408 -10.06 37.06 15.15
N LEU A 409 -10.96 36.09 15.30
CA LEU A 409 -11.90 35.70 14.24
C LEU A 409 -12.85 36.84 13.89
N ARG A 410 -13.36 37.58 14.88
CA ARG A 410 -14.20 38.75 14.64
C ARG A 410 -13.45 39.83 13.86
N ALA A 411 -12.21 40.14 14.25
CA ALA A 411 -11.41 41.15 13.56
C ALA A 411 -11.06 40.75 12.11
N GLN A 412 -10.81 39.47 11.86
CA GLN A 412 -10.41 38.98 10.53
C GLN A 412 -11.58 38.80 9.57
N TYR A 413 -12.73 38.34 10.06
CA TYR A 413 -13.86 37.93 9.21
C TYR A 413 -15.07 38.86 9.30
N GLY A 414 -15.14 39.69 10.33
CA GLY A 414 -16.19 40.70 10.54
C GLY A 414 -17.59 40.13 10.36
N ARG A 415 -18.34 40.65 9.38
CA ARG A 415 -19.72 40.20 9.10
C ARG A 415 -19.87 38.72 8.74
N HIS A 416 -18.79 38.06 8.31
CA HIS A 416 -18.80 36.65 7.93
C HIS A 416 -18.61 35.70 9.12
N LEU A 417 -18.46 36.23 10.34
CA LEU A 417 -18.27 35.44 11.56
C LEU A 417 -19.31 34.33 11.77
N PRO A 418 -20.63 34.50 11.50
CA PRO A 418 -21.60 33.41 11.62
C PRO A 418 -21.25 32.20 10.76
N ALA A 419 -20.92 32.42 9.48
CA ALA A 419 -20.53 31.36 8.56
C ALA A 419 -19.19 30.72 8.96
N VAL A 420 -18.26 31.50 9.53
CA VAL A 420 -16.98 31.01 10.08
C VAL A 420 -17.22 30.05 11.24
N LEU A 421 -18.05 30.43 12.22
CA LEU A 421 -18.34 29.60 13.38
C LEU A 421 -19.05 28.32 12.97
N GLU A 422 -20.02 28.41 12.06
CA GLU A 422 -20.71 27.23 11.51
C GLU A 422 -19.74 26.29 10.79
N GLN A 423 -18.90 26.82 9.90
CA GLN A 423 -17.95 26.02 9.13
C GLN A 423 -16.88 25.37 10.02
N ALA A 424 -16.40 26.08 11.03
CA ALA A 424 -15.46 25.56 12.04
C ALA A 424 -16.16 24.69 13.11
N LYS A 425 -17.48 24.49 13.03
CA LYS A 425 -18.28 23.69 13.98
C LYS A 425 -18.17 24.20 15.43
N LEU A 426 -17.96 25.51 15.60
CA LEU A 426 -17.95 26.14 16.90
C LEU A 426 -19.39 26.38 17.40
N PRO A 427 -19.61 26.49 18.73
CA PRO A 427 -20.93 26.76 19.26
C PRO A 427 -21.53 28.05 18.67
N SER A 428 -22.67 27.95 18.01
CA SER A 428 -23.35 29.11 17.42
C SER A 428 -23.79 30.15 18.46
N ALA A 429 -23.81 29.79 19.75
CA ALA A 429 -24.08 30.69 20.85
C ALA A 429 -22.96 31.74 21.06
N LEU A 430 -21.75 31.52 20.53
CA LEU A 430 -20.65 32.49 20.55
C LEU A 430 -20.96 33.79 19.79
N LEU A 431 -21.93 33.75 18.87
CA LEU A 431 -22.43 34.95 18.20
C LEU A 431 -23.08 35.95 19.17
N ALA A 432 -23.54 35.50 20.34
CA ALA A 432 -24.03 36.36 21.41
C ALA A 432 -22.90 37.15 22.10
N VAL A 433 -21.68 36.60 22.06
CA VAL A 433 -20.51 37.12 22.76
C VAL A 433 -19.73 38.07 21.88
N ALA A 434 -19.64 37.79 20.58
CA ALA A 434 -18.83 38.55 19.64
C ALA A 434 -19.08 40.08 19.66
N PRO A 435 -20.33 40.59 19.72
CA PRO A 435 -20.61 42.04 19.72
C PRO A 435 -20.18 42.76 21.01
N VAL A 436 -20.04 42.04 22.13
CA VAL A 436 -19.73 42.64 23.45
C VAL A 436 -18.28 42.49 23.86
N LEU A 437 -17.44 41.84 23.02
CA LEU A 437 -16.01 41.64 23.30
C LEU A 437 -15.27 42.93 23.61
N ASP A 438 -15.68 44.06 23.02
CA ASP A 438 -14.99 45.33 23.22
C ASP A 438 -15.60 46.20 24.34
N ALA A 439 -16.74 45.77 24.88
CA ALA A 439 -17.56 46.52 25.84
C ALA A 439 -17.47 45.95 27.26
N LEU A 440 -17.12 44.67 27.40
CA LEU A 440 -17.04 43.98 28.68
C LEU A 440 -15.60 43.79 29.14
N ALA A 441 -15.41 43.60 30.45
CA ALA A 441 -14.11 43.25 30.99
C ALA A 441 -13.69 41.82 30.54
N PRO A 442 -12.39 41.53 30.36
CA PRO A 442 -11.90 40.21 29.93
C PRO A 442 -12.42 39.03 30.77
N ALA A 443 -12.62 39.25 32.07
CA ALA A 443 -13.18 38.24 32.98
C ALA A 443 -14.66 37.93 32.68
N GLN A 444 -15.45 38.94 32.29
CA GLN A 444 -16.85 38.75 31.91
C GLN A 444 -16.96 38.02 30.57
N ILE A 445 -16.11 38.39 29.60
CA ILE A 445 -16.04 37.73 28.29
C ILE A 445 -15.68 36.26 28.44
N SER A 446 -14.66 35.95 29.25
CA SER A 446 -14.24 34.57 29.51
C SER A 446 -15.38 33.72 30.08
N ARG A 447 -16.18 34.28 31.01
CA ARG A 447 -17.37 33.61 31.54
C ARG A 447 -18.46 33.41 30.48
N MET A 448 -18.68 34.37 29.60
CA MET A 448 -19.66 34.23 28.50
C MET A 448 -19.24 33.16 27.49
N VAL A 449 -17.94 33.06 27.17
CA VAL A 449 -17.42 31.98 26.31
C VAL A 449 -17.67 30.61 26.94
N LEU A 450 -17.36 30.44 28.23
CA LEU A 450 -17.66 29.18 28.94
C LEU A 450 -19.16 28.88 28.97
N ALA A 451 -20.00 29.89 29.21
CA ALA A 451 -21.45 29.75 29.22
C ALA A 451 -22.01 29.33 27.85
N ALA A 452 -21.45 29.86 26.76
CA ALA A 452 -21.82 29.51 25.39
C ALA A 452 -21.42 28.07 24.98
N GLU A 453 -20.44 27.48 25.66
CA GLU A 453 -20.00 26.09 25.46
C GLU A 453 -20.72 25.08 26.37
N ALA A 454 -21.22 25.54 27.50
CA ALA A 454 -21.79 24.68 28.51
C ALA A 454 -23.06 23.98 28.02
N LYS A 455 -23.21 22.71 28.41
CA LYS A 455 -24.44 21.95 28.17
C LYS A 455 -25.43 22.22 29.30
N ASP A 456 -26.72 22.22 28.99
CA ASP A 456 -27.80 22.54 29.93
C ASP A 456 -27.74 21.73 31.24
N LYS A 457 -27.23 20.50 31.20
CA LYS A 457 -27.10 19.60 32.36
C LYS A 457 -25.89 19.89 33.25
N ASP A 458 -24.91 20.62 32.74
CA ASP A 458 -23.61 20.85 33.39
C ASP A 458 -23.59 22.18 34.17
N LEU A 459 -24.70 22.94 34.13
CA LEU A 459 -24.83 24.22 34.81
C LEU A 459 -25.88 24.19 35.93
N PRO A 460 -25.63 24.88 37.05
CA PRO A 460 -26.65 25.07 38.07
C PRO A 460 -27.81 25.90 37.51
N SER A 461 -29.02 25.72 38.05
CA SER A 461 -30.13 26.62 37.71
C SER A 461 -29.82 28.04 38.23
N PRO A 462 -30.10 29.10 37.45
CA PRO A 462 -29.97 30.46 37.95
C PRO A 462 -30.86 30.66 39.18
N SER A 463 -30.41 31.50 40.12
CA SER A 463 -31.15 31.85 41.32
C SER A 463 -32.48 32.53 40.97
N LYS A 464 -33.40 32.65 41.94
CA LYS A 464 -34.66 33.37 41.73
C LYS A 464 -34.42 34.82 41.27
N ASP A 465 -33.51 35.52 41.93
CA ASP A 465 -33.17 36.91 41.59
C ASP A 465 -32.54 37.01 40.20
N GLN A 466 -31.68 36.06 39.82
CA GLN A 466 -31.10 36.01 38.47
C GLN A 466 -32.16 35.71 37.40
N LYS A 467 -33.12 34.82 37.69
CA LYS A 467 -34.26 34.56 36.80
C LYS A 467 -35.13 35.81 36.63
N ASP A 468 -35.39 36.53 37.72
CA ASP A 468 -36.17 37.77 37.69
C ASP A 468 -35.42 38.87 36.91
N GLN A 469 -34.09 38.97 37.05
CA GLN A 469 -33.25 39.87 36.24
C GLN A 469 -33.29 39.50 34.75
N LEU A 470 -33.08 38.24 34.40
CA LEU A 470 -33.12 37.76 33.01
C LEU A 470 -34.51 37.91 32.37
N ALA A 471 -35.59 37.74 33.15
CA ALA A 471 -36.96 37.96 32.68
C ALA A 471 -37.24 39.43 32.36
N ASN A 472 -36.60 40.35 33.09
CA ASN A 472 -36.76 41.79 32.92
C ASN A 472 -35.71 42.42 31.99
N SER A 473 -34.69 41.67 31.56
CA SER A 473 -33.62 42.15 30.66
C SER A 473 -34.21 42.70 29.35
N PRO A 474 -33.98 43.99 29.04
CA PRO A 474 -34.44 44.59 27.79
C PRO A 474 -33.74 43.97 26.57
N VAL A 475 -32.46 43.61 26.68
CA VAL A 475 -31.72 43.00 25.55
C VAL A 475 -32.26 41.60 25.24
N LEU A 476 -32.51 40.77 26.26
CA LEU A 476 -33.13 39.47 26.06
C LEU A 476 -34.56 39.56 25.56
N ARG A 477 -35.30 40.60 25.96
CA ARG A 477 -36.64 40.87 25.42
C ARG A 477 -36.58 41.17 23.93
N VAL A 478 -35.68 42.06 23.49
CA VAL A 478 -35.44 42.37 22.07
C VAL A 478 -35.04 41.11 21.29
N LEU A 479 -34.12 40.30 21.83
CA LEU A 479 -33.64 39.06 21.19
C LEU A 479 -34.71 37.96 21.13
N ARG A 480 -35.55 37.82 22.17
CA ARG A 480 -36.68 36.87 22.18
C ARG A 480 -37.80 37.35 21.26
N HIS A 481 -38.11 38.64 21.24
CA HIS A 481 -39.04 39.25 20.29
C HIS A 481 -38.60 38.99 18.86
N THR A 482 -37.29 39.12 18.59
CA THR A 482 -36.66 38.76 17.33
C THR A 482 -36.90 37.28 16.98
N GLY A 483 -36.81 36.35 17.95
CA GLY A 483 -37.13 34.92 17.74
C GLY A 483 -38.62 34.64 17.51
N ASP A 484 -39.52 35.32 18.23
CA ASP A 484 -40.98 35.14 18.19
C ASP A 484 -41.62 35.79 16.96
N VAL A 485 -40.93 36.70 16.29
CA VAL A 485 -41.42 37.42 15.12
C VAL A 485 -40.89 36.79 13.81
N MET A 486 -39.71 36.15 13.85
CA MET A 486 -39.05 35.47 12.73
C MET A 486 -39.57 34.04 12.42
N TYR A 487 -40.90 33.81 12.48
CA TYR A 487 -41.56 32.49 12.33
C TYR A 487 -41.41 31.79 10.95
N ARG A 488 -40.37 32.04 10.14
CA ARG A 488 -40.21 31.42 8.80
C ARG A 488 -38.83 30.84 8.46
N SER A 489 -37.77 31.02 9.26
CA SER A 489 -36.50 30.29 9.04
C SER A 489 -35.99 29.61 10.33
N GLY A 490 -35.73 28.31 10.27
CA GLY A 490 -35.29 27.53 11.45
C GLY A 490 -33.92 27.94 12.01
N ALA A 491 -33.07 28.58 11.20
CA ALA A 491 -31.73 29.03 11.59
C ALA A 491 -31.77 30.26 12.52
N GLN A 492 -32.68 31.21 12.26
CA GLN A 492 -32.80 32.44 13.05
C GLN A 492 -33.44 32.19 14.42
N MET A 493 -34.44 31.32 14.49
CA MET A 493 -35.01 30.86 15.78
C MET A 493 -33.95 30.13 16.61
N ALA A 494 -33.12 29.29 15.97
CA ALA A 494 -32.03 28.62 16.65
C ALA A 494 -30.98 29.60 17.16
N PHE A 495 -30.68 30.68 16.42
CA PHE A 495 -29.77 31.73 16.86
C PHE A 495 -30.31 32.48 18.10
N ALA A 496 -31.54 33.02 18.04
CA ALA A 496 -32.15 33.74 19.15
C ALA A 496 -32.25 32.87 20.42
N THR A 497 -32.70 31.63 20.26
CA THR A 497 -32.84 30.66 21.36
C THR A 497 -31.48 30.33 22.00
N LYS A 498 -30.45 30.07 21.19
CA LYS A 498 -29.11 29.73 21.71
C LYS A 498 -28.40 30.92 22.35
N THR A 499 -28.65 32.14 21.84
CA THR A 499 -28.15 33.40 22.41
C THR A 499 -28.78 33.64 23.79
N ALA A 500 -30.11 33.51 23.90
CA ALA A 500 -30.79 33.62 25.19
C ALA A 500 -30.30 32.57 26.20
N ARG A 501 -30.07 31.33 25.75
CA ARG A 501 -29.49 30.27 26.60
C ARG A 501 -28.07 30.60 27.08
N ALA A 502 -27.20 31.15 26.23
CA ALA A 502 -25.86 31.55 26.66
C ALA A 502 -25.89 32.62 27.76
N TRP A 503 -26.86 33.53 27.70
CA TRP A 503 -27.07 34.54 28.75
C TRP A 503 -27.61 33.93 30.05
N GLU A 504 -28.54 32.98 29.96
CA GLU A 504 -29.02 32.20 31.11
C GLU A 504 -27.87 31.40 31.75
N HIS A 505 -27.01 30.80 30.93
CA HIS A 505 -25.82 30.07 31.35
C HIS A 505 -24.76 30.98 31.98
N TYR A 506 -24.62 32.21 31.47
CA TYR A 506 -23.73 33.22 32.05
C TYR A 506 -24.19 33.61 33.46
N ALA A 507 -25.49 33.84 33.65
CA ALA A 507 -26.07 34.11 34.96
C ALA A 507 -25.87 32.92 35.91
N ALA A 508 -26.18 31.70 35.44
CA ALA A 508 -25.96 30.46 36.19
C ALA A 508 -24.50 30.28 36.64
N ALA A 509 -23.53 30.71 35.84
CA ALA A 509 -22.11 30.69 36.16
C ALA A 509 -21.67 31.82 37.12
N GLY A 510 -22.61 32.54 37.75
CA GLY A 510 -22.34 33.65 38.68
C GLY A 510 -21.95 34.95 37.97
N GLY A 511 -22.26 35.08 36.68
CA GLY A 511 -22.24 36.34 35.97
C GLY A 511 -23.39 37.25 36.40
N ASP A 512 -23.20 38.56 36.26
CA ASP A 512 -24.22 39.56 36.55
C ASP A 512 -24.97 39.92 35.25
N PRO A 513 -26.24 39.52 35.08
CA PRO A 513 -27.02 39.83 33.89
C PRO A 513 -27.17 41.33 33.64
N SER A 514 -27.20 42.15 34.68
CA SER A 514 -27.40 43.60 34.53
C SER A 514 -26.20 44.28 33.87
N GLY A 515 -24.97 43.81 34.15
CA GLY A 515 -23.77 44.28 33.46
C GLY A 515 -23.71 43.91 31.98
N LEU A 516 -24.47 42.91 31.53
CA LEU A 516 -24.64 42.63 30.10
C LEU A 516 -25.63 43.60 29.47
N ASP A 517 -26.75 43.89 30.13
CA ASP A 517 -27.73 44.88 29.64
C ASP A 517 -27.08 46.27 29.51
N ASP A 518 -26.23 46.67 30.46
CA ASP A 518 -25.48 47.92 30.42
C ASP A 518 -24.52 48.03 29.22
N ALA A 519 -24.05 46.90 28.68
CA ALA A 519 -23.20 46.88 27.49
C ALA A 519 -23.97 47.20 26.20
N PHE A 520 -25.31 47.21 26.24
CA PHE A 520 -26.17 47.52 25.10
C PHE A 520 -27.03 48.76 25.34
N TRP A 521 -27.26 49.49 24.27
CA TRP A 521 -28.37 50.40 24.11
C TRP A 521 -29.51 49.61 23.45
N THR A 522 -30.72 49.75 24.00
CA THR A 522 -31.91 49.09 23.47
C THR A 522 -33.00 50.10 23.20
N LEU A 523 -33.71 49.92 22.10
CA LEU A 523 -34.85 50.74 21.74
C LEU A 523 -36.00 49.85 21.26
N GLU A 524 -37.19 50.08 21.82
CA GLU A 524 -38.43 49.41 21.43
C GLU A 524 -39.45 50.46 20.97
N GLY A 525 -39.97 50.31 19.76
CA GLY A 525 -41.00 51.18 19.18
C GLY A 525 -42.20 50.39 18.64
N PRO A 526 -43.23 51.07 18.12
CA PRO A 526 -44.41 50.41 17.54
C PRO A 526 -44.05 49.71 16.21
N GLY A 527 -43.46 48.52 16.32
CA GLY A 527 -43.06 47.68 15.19
C GLY A 527 -41.55 47.63 14.92
N TYR A 528 -40.70 47.83 15.92
CA TYR A 528 -39.28 47.47 15.82
C TYR A 528 -38.66 47.33 17.20
N ALA A 529 -37.59 46.55 17.27
CA ALA A 529 -36.80 46.34 18.47
C ALA A 529 -35.32 46.33 18.09
N ILE A 530 -34.50 47.10 18.81
CA ILE A 530 -33.08 47.29 18.52
C ILE A 530 -32.28 47.00 19.78
N ALA A 531 -31.17 46.29 19.62
CA ALA A 531 -30.13 46.15 20.62
C ALA A 531 -28.77 46.39 19.94
N ALA A 532 -28.03 47.39 20.38
CA ALA A 532 -26.72 47.74 19.83
C ALA A 532 -25.70 47.97 20.96
N PRO A 533 -24.42 47.59 20.82
CA PRO A 533 -23.42 47.82 21.86
C PRO A 533 -23.23 49.33 22.16
N ARG A 534 -23.26 49.74 23.43
CA ARG A 534 -23.18 51.16 23.86
C ARG A 534 -21.88 51.86 23.44
N LYS A 535 -20.79 51.11 23.27
CA LYS A 535 -19.49 51.69 22.87
C LYS A 535 -19.54 52.37 21.50
N ILE A 536 -20.59 52.15 20.72
CA ILE A 536 -20.72 52.63 19.35
C ILE A 536 -21.82 53.68 19.17
N VAL A 537 -22.58 53.98 20.24
CA VAL A 537 -23.64 55.00 20.23
C VAL A 537 -23.44 55.91 21.45
N THR A 538 -23.12 57.19 21.22
CA THR A 538 -23.03 58.19 22.29
C THR A 538 -24.43 58.52 22.83
N LYS A 539 -24.54 59.01 24.07
CA LYS A 539 -25.84 59.37 24.67
C LYS A 539 -26.65 60.37 23.82
N ASP A 540 -25.98 61.31 23.17
CA ASP A 540 -26.64 62.29 22.31
C ASP A 540 -27.14 61.65 21.00
N GLN A 541 -26.46 60.60 20.52
CA GLN A 541 -26.88 59.80 19.37
C GLN A 541 -28.03 58.84 19.74
N GLU A 542 -28.10 58.32 20.97
CA GLU A 542 -29.22 57.50 21.43
C GLU A 542 -30.55 58.25 21.19
N SER A 543 -30.70 59.47 21.72
CA SER A 543 -31.92 60.28 21.53
C SER A 543 -32.23 60.65 20.08
N ALA A 544 -31.20 60.90 19.26
CA ALA A 544 -31.37 61.23 17.85
C ALA A 544 -31.82 60.01 17.01
N LEU A 545 -31.29 58.82 17.33
CA LEU A 545 -31.67 57.56 16.70
C LEU A 545 -33.08 57.14 17.11
N GLU A 546 -33.48 57.36 18.37
CA GLU A 546 -34.85 57.12 18.85
C GLU A 546 -35.88 57.91 18.03
N ALA A 547 -35.65 59.21 17.84
CA ALA A 547 -36.54 60.04 17.04
C ALA A 547 -36.47 59.71 15.52
N GLY A 548 -35.28 59.39 15.02
CA GLY A 548 -35.03 59.16 13.59
C GLY A 548 -35.55 57.83 13.06
N LEU A 549 -35.36 56.74 13.81
CA LEU A 549 -35.86 55.42 13.40
C LEU A 549 -37.38 55.35 13.37
N ASP A 550 -38.05 55.99 14.32
CA ASP A 550 -39.51 56.14 14.30
C ASP A 550 -40.01 56.87 13.05
N ALA A 551 -39.28 57.90 12.60
CA ALA A 551 -39.61 58.64 11.38
C ALA A 551 -39.34 57.78 10.13
N VAL A 552 -38.17 57.14 10.04
CA VAL A 552 -37.79 56.28 8.92
C VAL A 552 -38.74 55.10 8.74
N VAL A 553 -39.09 54.40 9.82
CA VAL A 553 -40.03 53.27 9.77
C VAL A 553 -41.43 53.74 9.35
N ARG A 554 -41.90 54.88 9.87
CA ARG A 554 -43.19 55.47 9.45
C ARG A 554 -43.20 55.85 7.97
N ASP A 555 -42.15 56.52 7.50
CA ASP A 555 -42.02 56.93 6.10
C ASP A 555 -41.98 55.71 5.17
N HIS A 556 -41.18 54.69 5.49
CA HIS A 556 -41.11 53.46 4.70
C HIS A 556 -42.44 52.71 4.67
N LEU A 557 -43.11 52.57 5.82
CA LEU A 557 -44.43 51.93 5.89
C LEU A 557 -45.49 52.70 5.08
N SER A 558 -45.37 54.03 5.01
CA SER A 558 -46.26 54.88 4.21
C SER A 558 -46.00 54.79 2.70
N ALA A 559 -44.76 54.48 2.29
CA ALA A 559 -44.33 54.36 0.90
C ALA A 559 -44.66 53.00 0.25
N ILE A 560 -44.96 51.96 1.05
CA ILE A 560 -45.26 50.62 0.52
C ILE A 560 -46.64 50.60 -0.17
N ASN A 561 -46.62 50.48 -1.51
CA ASN A 561 -47.81 50.46 -2.34
C ASN A 561 -48.42 49.05 -2.40
N THR A 562 -49.63 48.88 -1.85
CA THR A 562 -50.37 47.62 -1.94
C THR A 562 -50.99 47.48 -3.34
N GLY A 563 -50.21 46.96 -4.27
CA GLY A 563 -50.66 46.73 -5.66
C GLY A 563 -51.97 45.94 -5.76
N LYS A 564 -52.66 46.03 -6.90
CA LYS A 564 -54.01 45.43 -7.07
C LYS A 564 -54.02 43.90 -7.19
N THR A 565 -52.89 43.25 -7.47
CA THR A 565 -52.81 41.79 -7.68
C THR A 565 -52.52 41.01 -6.39
N PRO A 566 -52.94 39.75 -6.25
CA PRO A 566 -52.67 38.94 -5.06
C PRO A 566 -51.18 38.82 -4.72
N GLN A 567 -50.32 38.60 -5.72
CA GLN A 567 -48.86 38.52 -5.54
C GLN A 567 -48.25 39.85 -5.09
N ALA A 568 -48.72 40.99 -5.63
CA ALA A 568 -48.26 42.31 -5.20
C ALA A 568 -48.73 42.64 -3.78
N ARG A 569 -49.95 42.24 -3.38
CA ARG A 569 -50.44 42.36 -2.00
C ARG A 569 -49.63 41.50 -1.05
N THR A 570 -49.31 40.26 -1.42
CA THR A 570 -48.45 39.39 -0.60
C THR A 570 -47.03 39.95 -0.48
N LYS A 571 -46.47 40.54 -1.54
CA LYS A 571 -45.17 41.21 -1.50
C LYS A 571 -45.19 42.45 -0.59
N ALA A 572 -46.19 43.32 -0.74
CA ALA A 572 -46.37 44.50 0.09
C ALA A 572 -46.64 44.16 1.56
N LEU A 573 -47.43 43.11 1.85
CA LEU A 573 -47.64 42.62 3.21
C LEU A 573 -46.37 41.99 3.80
N ARG A 574 -45.53 41.34 2.98
CA ARG A 574 -44.20 40.87 3.41
C ARG A 574 -43.28 42.04 3.71
N GLU A 575 -43.19 43.04 2.85
CA GLU A 575 -42.39 44.25 3.09
C GLU A 575 -42.89 45.01 4.33
N GLN A 576 -44.20 45.23 4.49
CA GLN A 576 -44.76 45.85 5.69
C GLN A 576 -44.51 45.02 6.94
N SER A 577 -44.64 43.69 6.83
CA SER A 577 -44.30 42.80 7.93
C SER A 577 -42.82 42.95 8.26
N LEU A 578 -41.91 42.90 7.29
CA LEU A 578 -40.47 43.08 7.47
C LEU A 578 -40.18 44.35 8.26
N TRP A 579 -40.63 45.51 7.77
CA TRP A 579 -40.42 46.81 8.45
C TRP A 579 -41.07 46.94 9.83
N ARG A 580 -42.11 46.17 10.12
CA ARG A 580 -42.77 46.12 11.45
C ARG A 580 -42.14 45.13 12.43
N ASN A 581 -41.24 44.29 11.96
CA ASN A 581 -40.82 43.06 12.64
C ASN A 581 -39.32 42.81 12.54
N GLY A 582 -38.60 43.66 11.82
CA GLY A 582 -37.17 43.51 11.54
C GLY A 582 -36.33 44.02 12.70
N THR A 583 -35.19 43.37 12.89
CA THR A 583 -34.20 43.74 13.89
C THR A 583 -33.09 44.50 13.19
N TRP A 584 -32.76 45.68 13.72
CA TRP A 584 -31.60 46.43 13.25
C TRP A 584 -30.38 45.93 14.01
N VAL A 585 -29.42 45.40 13.28
CA VAL A 585 -28.12 44.99 13.83
C VAL A 585 -27.10 46.03 13.41
N TYR A 586 -26.44 46.63 14.39
CA TYR A 586 -25.43 47.65 14.16
C TYR A 586 -24.06 47.00 13.93
N ASP A 587 -23.39 47.35 12.82
CA ASP A 587 -22.02 46.92 12.54
C ASP A 587 -20.97 47.89 13.10
N ALA A 588 -19.73 47.43 13.28
CA ALA A 588 -18.65 48.26 13.82
C ALA A 588 -18.22 49.41 12.89
N ASP A 589 -18.72 49.44 11.64
CA ASP A 589 -18.40 50.43 10.62
C ASP A 589 -19.39 51.60 10.58
N GLY A 590 -20.34 51.65 11.52
CA GLY A 590 -21.28 52.78 11.63
C GLY A 590 -22.61 52.57 10.93
N TYR A 591 -22.93 51.36 10.47
CA TYR A 591 -24.15 51.09 9.74
C TYR A 591 -25.16 50.30 10.56
N PHE A 592 -26.42 50.71 10.45
CA PHE A 592 -27.57 49.94 10.87
C PHE A 592 -27.97 49.04 9.70
N LEU A 593 -27.80 47.73 9.89
CA LEU A 593 -28.23 46.72 8.94
C LEU A 593 -29.64 46.29 9.28
N PHE A 594 -30.58 46.54 8.38
CA PHE A 594 -31.94 46.03 8.48
C PHE A 594 -31.95 44.58 7.98
N VAL A 595 -32.11 43.62 8.90
CA VAL A 595 -32.04 42.20 8.55
C VAL A 595 -33.44 41.68 8.19
N ASP A 596 -33.54 41.03 7.03
CA ASP A 596 -34.73 40.31 6.61
C ASP A 596 -35.00 39.16 7.59
N ALA A 597 -36.13 39.26 8.29
CA ALA A 597 -36.63 38.26 9.22
C ALA A 597 -36.89 36.86 8.60
N ALA A 598 -36.94 36.74 7.28
CA ALA A 598 -37.20 35.50 6.56
C ALA A 598 -35.97 34.91 5.86
N THR A 599 -35.00 35.75 5.45
CA THR A 599 -33.83 35.31 4.67
C THR A 599 -32.49 35.50 5.37
N GLY A 600 -32.45 36.29 6.44
CA GLY A 600 -31.21 36.65 7.15
C GLY A 600 -30.29 37.55 6.34
N GLN A 601 -30.71 38.00 5.16
CA GLN A 601 -29.97 38.93 4.33
C GLN A 601 -30.22 40.37 4.82
N GLY A 602 -29.20 41.22 4.73
CA GLY A 602 -29.39 42.66 4.89
C GLY A 602 -30.25 43.19 3.76
N VAL A 603 -31.43 43.72 4.09
CA VAL A 603 -32.39 44.32 3.14
C VAL A 603 -32.02 45.76 2.85
N GLU A 604 -31.57 46.48 3.89
CA GLU A 604 -31.14 47.86 3.78
C GLU A 604 -29.97 48.11 4.72
N ARG A 605 -29.00 48.89 4.26
CA ARG A 605 -27.84 49.32 5.04
C ARG A 605 -27.90 50.83 5.12
N LEU A 606 -28.27 51.36 6.28
CA LEU A 606 -28.31 52.80 6.51
C LEU A 606 -27.12 53.20 7.38
N HIS A 607 -26.34 54.15 6.91
CA HIS A 607 -25.30 54.74 7.75
C HIS A 607 -25.97 55.51 8.90
N ARG A 608 -25.39 55.47 10.09
CA ARG A 608 -25.93 56.15 11.28
C ARG A 608 -26.24 57.63 11.01
N ASP A 609 -25.38 58.31 10.26
CA ASP A 609 -25.53 59.73 9.92
C ASP A 609 -26.73 59.97 9.00
N GLU A 610 -27.09 58.99 8.17
CA GLU A 610 -28.25 59.08 7.28
C GLU A 610 -29.57 58.94 8.04
N ILE A 611 -29.61 58.08 9.07
CA ILE A 611 -30.78 57.92 9.94
C ILE A 611 -31.02 59.21 10.73
N VAL A 612 -29.96 59.78 11.30
CA VAL A 612 -30.05 61.05 12.04
C VAL A 612 -30.43 62.21 11.12
N ARG A 613 -29.89 62.25 9.89
CA ARG A 613 -30.28 63.26 8.88
C ARG A 613 -31.77 63.17 8.51
N ARG A 614 -32.32 61.96 8.40
CA ARG A 614 -33.74 61.73 8.09
C ARG A 614 -34.68 62.05 9.27
N ALA A 615 -34.17 62.08 10.50
CA ALA A 615 -34.94 62.43 11.71
C ALA A 615 -35.40 63.90 11.75
N GLY A 616 -34.70 64.80 11.05
CA GLY A 616 -35.08 66.21 10.92
C GLY A 616 -34.92 67.07 12.18
N ASP A 617 -34.20 66.64 13.22
CA ASP A 617 -33.94 67.44 14.43
C ASP A 617 -32.73 68.39 14.24
N PRO A 618 -32.92 69.72 14.23
CA PRO A 618 -31.83 70.69 14.08
C PRO A 618 -30.82 70.70 15.24
N ARG A 619 -31.15 70.11 16.41
CA ARG A 619 -30.22 70.04 17.55
C ARG A 619 -29.17 68.96 17.40
N ALA A 620 -29.46 67.89 16.66
CA ALA A 620 -28.50 66.83 16.33
C ALA A 620 -27.43 67.31 15.33
N TYR A 621 -27.75 68.31 14.51
CA TYR A 621 -26.82 68.91 13.54
C TYR A 621 -25.66 69.67 14.20
N ASN A 622 -25.90 70.38 15.30
CA ASN A 622 -24.89 71.22 15.95
C ASN A 622 -23.91 70.45 16.86
N LEU A 623 -24.18 69.18 17.14
CA LEU A 623 -23.33 68.31 17.96
C LEU A 623 -22.38 67.43 17.12
N MET A 624 -22.55 67.38 15.79
CA MET A 624 -21.72 66.57 14.89
C MET A 624 -20.60 67.33 14.17
N GLU A 625 -20.52 68.67 14.29
CA GLU A 625 -19.42 69.48 13.71
C GLU A 625 -18.23 69.69 14.67
N SER A 626 -18.25 69.09 15.86
CA SER A 626 -17.21 69.30 16.88
C SER A 626 -16.26 68.12 17.15
N ASP A 627 -16.24 67.10 16.29
CA ASP A 627 -15.19 66.06 16.29
C ASP A 627 -14.17 66.27 15.16
#